data_AF-A0A2V8QVJ4-F1
#
_entry.id   AF-A0A2V8QVJ4-F1
#
_cell.length_a   1.000
_cell.length_b   1.000
_cell.length_c   1.000
_cell.angle_alpha   90.00
_cell.angle_beta   90.00
_cell.angle_gamma   90.00
#
_symmetry.space_group_name_H-M   'P 1'
#
loop_
_entity.id
_entity.type
_entity.pdbx_description
1 polymer ?
#
loop_
_entity_poly.entity_id
_entity_poly.type
_entity_poly.pdbx_seq_one_letter_code
_entity_poly.pdbx_strand_id
1 'polypeptide(L)'
;MSLLEVLQLIGYSTAAALHLWIGALLVKRRRVLGRLERVLMALALTLGVWHTSNLIVALHAMLGLSDRWTVWLRLSDTLAVVSITLTYSMLLHVHLHLWANARYRRLTQAERARVYLSYTPALFLLYAAPKLWTGAYAPMFVRLSHLLLPFALWAGYVLCLVAVTDFMIARLSKSRSERALLRTLASSFLAIAALILAVYAFRLGEGTTAGQYLKTLANLGSLLPTALLAYHIYRYRYLELILKESLIVASFASVVLVVYLYGIRTLALWLTARYGLRPGAVEGLLILLLALVAAPLRRWLDRRFRRLFEQEAGLFRDVVARIGESAGRYGQLPELLRFVEQRRDYLRRYLRRYWTPTEAV
;
A
#
# COMPACT_ATOMS: atom_id res chain seq x y z
N MET A 1 10.36 -23.13 -11.15
CA MET A 1 9.36 -22.29 -10.47
C MET A 1 8.44 -21.70 -11.53
N SER A 2 7.13 -21.74 -11.31
CA SER A 2 6.15 -21.13 -12.21
C SER A 2 6.10 -19.60 -12.05
N LEU A 3 5.59 -18.88 -13.05
CA LEU A 3 5.38 -17.43 -12.95
C LEU A 3 4.46 -17.05 -11.78
N LEU A 4 3.46 -17.90 -11.49
CA LEU A 4 2.56 -17.73 -10.35
C LEU A 4 3.32 -17.78 -9.03
N GLU A 5 4.23 -18.74 -8.86
CA GLU A 5 5.05 -18.88 -7.65
C GLU A 5 5.94 -17.65 -7.43
N VAL A 6 6.55 -17.15 -8.51
CA VAL A 6 7.37 -15.92 -8.48
C VAL A 6 6.50 -14.74 -8.04
N LEU A 7 5.31 -14.58 -8.63
CA LEU A 7 4.37 -13.52 -8.28
C LEU A 7 3.92 -13.61 -6.82
N GLN A 8 3.65 -14.81 -6.30
CA GLN A 8 3.32 -15.03 -4.89
C GLN A 8 4.48 -14.66 -3.97
N LEU A 9 5.69 -15.14 -4.28
CA LEU A 9 6.87 -14.90 -3.46
C LEU A 9 7.21 -13.40 -3.38
N ILE A 10 7.31 -12.73 -4.52
CA ILE A 10 7.60 -11.28 -4.56
C ILE A 10 6.42 -10.46 -4.06
N GLY A 11 5.20 -10.79 -4.47
CA GLY A 11 4.00 -10.07 -4.08
C GLY A 11 3.81 -10.09 -2.56
N TYR A 12 3.77 -11.27 -1.95
CA TYR A 12 3.55 -11.40 -0.50
C TYR A 12 4.72 -10.84 0.32
N SER A 13 5.97 -11.05 -0.10
CA SER A 13 7.13 -10.46 0.60
C SER A 13 7.14 -8.93 0.53
N THR A 14 6.92 -8.35 -0.66
CA THR A 14 6.85 -6.90 -0.85
C THR A 14 5.70 -6.29 -0.05
N ALA A 15 4.53 -6.93 -0.10
CA ALA A 15 3.35 -6.46 0.62
C ALA A 15 3.56 -6.55 2.13
N ALA A 16 4.07 -7.66 2.66
CA ALA A 16 4.38 -7.81 4.08
C ALA A 16 5.37 -6.73 4.55
N ALA A 17 6.48 -6.56 3.81
CA ALA A 17 7.49 -5.56 4.12
C ALA A 17 6.91 -4.14 4.10
N LEU A 18 6.12 -3.77 3.08
CA LEU A 18 5.53 -2.45 2.96
C LEU A 18 4.59 -2.12 4.13
N HIS A 19 3.67 -3.03 4.46
CA HIS A 19 2.69 -2.78 5.53
C HIS A 19 3.37 -2.75 6.92
N LEU A 20 4.26 -3.70 7.22
CA LEU A 20 4.99 -3.71 8.49
C LEU A 20 5.90 -2.49 8.63
N TRP A 21 6.52 -2.04 7.53
CA TRP A 21 7.34 -0.84 7.54
C TRP A 21 6.53 0.42 7.81
N ILE A 22 5.35 0.58 7.22
CA ILE A 22 4.43 1.70 7.51
C ILE A 22 4.00 1.67 8.99
N GLY A 23 3.68 0.49 9.53
CA GLY A 23 3.38 0.32 10.96
C GLY A 23 4.55 0.76 11.85
N ALA A 24 5.76 0.31 11.55
CA ALA A 24 6.97 0.71 12.27
C ALA A 24 7.26 2.21 12.19
N LEU A 25 6.99 2.84 11.04
CA LEU A 25 7.14 4.28 10.83
C LEU A 25 6.22 5.09 11.76
N LEU A 26 4.97 4.63 11.94
CA LEU A 26 4.01 5.28 12.83
C LEU A 26 4.52 5.31 14.28
N VAL A 27 5.06 4.18 14.76
CA VAL A 27 5.62 4.07 16.12
C VAL A 27 6.89 4.90 16.27
N LYS A 28 7.83 4.83 15.31
CA LYS A 28 9.10 5.56 15.40
C LYS A 28 8.93 7.08 15.41
N ARG A 29 7.91 7.60 14.71
CA ARG A 29 7.68 9.05 14.61
C ARG A 29 6.98 9.66 15.82
N ARG A 30 6.33 8.87 16.68
CA ARG A 30 5.48 9.37 17.77
C ARG A 30 5.66 8.51 19.01
N ARG A 31 6.11 9.11 20.13
CA ARG A 31 6.18 8.43 21.44
C ARG A 31 4.78 8.00 21.95
N VAL A 32 3.73 8.73 21.59
CA VAL A 32 2.33 8.42 21.95
C VAL A 32 1.46 8.50 20.70
N LEU A 33 0.73 7.42 20.41
CA LEU A 33 -0.14 7.32 19.23
C LEU A 33 -1.55 7.85 19.55
N GLY A 34 -2.03 8.76 18.72
CA GLY A 34 -3.43 9.21 18.74
C GLY A 34 -4.41 8.09 18.39
N ARG A 35 -5.72 8.34 18.52
CA ARG A 35 -6.76 7.33 18.23
C ARG A 35 -6.68 6.81 16.78
N LEU A 36 -6.60 7.70 15.80
CA LEU A 36 -6.49 7.32 14.38
C LEU A 36 -5.18 6.55 14.09
N GLU A 37 -4.07 7.01 14.65
CA GLU A 37 -2.75 6.39 14.45
C GLU A 37 -2.72 4.96 15.01
N ARG A 38 -3.39 4.70 16.14
CA ARG A 38 -3.54 3.34 16.68
C ARG A 38 -4.33 2.42 15.74
N VAL A 39 -5.44 2.90 15.17
CA VAL A 39 -6.24 2.11 14.22
C VAL A 39 -5.46 1.88 12.92
N LEU A 40 -4.72 2.88 12.42
CA LEU A 40 -3.83 2.74 11.27
C LEU A 40 -2.71 1.73 11.52
N MET A 41 -2.10 1.75 12.72
CA MET A 41 -1.09 0.77 13.11
C MET A 41 -1.67 -0.64 13.17
N ALA A 42 -2.87 -0.80 13.75
CA ALA A 42 -3.57 -2.08 13.79
C ALA A 42 -3.87 -2.58 12.37
N LEU A 43 -4.36 -1.72 11.47
CA LEU A 43 -4.59 -2.05 10.06
C LEU A 43 -3.30 -2.48 9.33
N ALA A 44 -2.20 -1.75 9.55
CA ALA A 44 -0.91 -2.08 8.98
C ALA A 44 -0.39 -3.44 9.48
N LEU A 45 -0.61 -3.73 10.77
CA LEU A 45 -0.26 -5.01 11.37
C LEU A 45 -1.09 -6.15 10.80
N THR A 46 -2.42 -6.01 10.70
CA THR A 46 -3.28 -7.07 10.15
C THR A 46 -2.95 -7.35 8.68
N LEU A 47 -2.71 -6.31 7.87
CA LEU A 47 -2.26 -6.49 6.49
C LEU A 47 -0.87 -7.14 6.42
N GLY A 48 0.07 -6.75 7.28
CA GLY A 48 1.39 -7.36 7.38
C GLY A 48 1.32 -8.85 7.73
N VAL A 49 0.50 -9.22 8.72
CA VAL A 49 0.30 -10.61 9.13
C VAL A 49 -0.38 -11.41 8.02
N TRP A 50 -1.41 -10.86 7.35
CA TRP A 50 -2.04 -11.50 6.19
C TRP A 50 -1.04 -11.91 5.12
N HIS A 51 -0.18 -10.96 4.69
CA HIS A 51 0.80 -11.23 3.65
C HIS A 51 1.92 -12.16 4.13
N THR A 52 2.36 -12.02 5.38
CA THR A 52 3.38 -12.90 5.98
C THR A 52 2.87 -14.34 6.07
N SER A 53 1.63 -14.56 6.52
CA SER A 53 1.02 -15.89 6.57
C SER A 53 0.92 -16.52 5.19
N ASN A 54 0.43 -15.78 4.18
CA ASN A 54 0.34 -16.30 2.82
C ASN A 54 1.73 -16.56 2.20
N LEU A 55 2.74 -15.78 2.57
CA LEU A 55 4.13 -16.05 2.19
C LEU A 55 4.63 -17.37 2.78
N ILE A 56 4.37 -17.65 4.06
CA ILE A 56 4.78 -18.90 4.70
C ILE A 56 4.12 -20.11 4.02
N VAL A 57 2.82 -20.03 3.72
CA VAL A 57 2.09 -21.09 3.01
C VAL A 57 2.64 -21.28 1.59
N ALA A 58 2.91 -20.18 0.87
CA ALA A 58 3.49 -20.22 -0.47
C ALA A 58 4.90 -20.84 -0.45
N LEU A 59 5.76 -20.47 0.50
CA LEU A 59 7.09 -21.03 0.67
C LEU A 59 7.06 -22.51 0.99
N HIS A 60 6.15 -22.94 1.88
CA HIS A 60 5.97 -24.35 2.19
C HIS A 60 5.64 -25.18 0.94
N ALA A 61 4.69 -24.69 0.13
CA ALA A 61 4.29 -25.35 -1.10
C ALA A 61 5.44 -25.42 -2.12
N MET A 62 6.18 -24.31 -2.30
CA MET A 62 7.32 -24.25 -3.24
C MET A 62 8.51 -25.13 -2.83
N LEU A 63 8.75 -25.27 -1.53
CA LEU A 63 9.87 -26.04 -0.99
C LEU A 63 9.54 -27.53 -0.82
N GLY A 64 8.29 -27.94 -1.03
CA GLY A 64 7.87 -29.34 -0.87
C GLY A 64 8.11 -29.87 0.54
N LEU A 65 7.91 -29.03 1.56
CA LEU A 65 8.16 -29.41 2.96
C LEU A 65 7.20 -30.51 3.42
N SER A 66 7.69 -31.39 4.31
CA SER A 66 6.94 -32.56 4.78
C SER A 66 5.87 -32.22 5.81
N ASP A 67 4.98 -33.19 6.07
CA ASP A 67 3.84 -33.07 6.99
C ASP A 67 4.20 -32.66 8.44
N ARG A 68 5.48 -32.75 8.83
CA ARG A 68 5.98 -32.24 10.12
C ARG A 68 5.72 -30.74 10.31
N TRP A 69 5.54 -29.99 9.21
CA TRP A 69 5.27 -28.55 9.22
C TRP A 69 3.77 -28.20 9.29
N THR A 70 2.89 -29.19 9.39
CA THR A 70 1.43 -29.00 9.43
C THR A 70 0.99 -28.03 10.53
N VAL A 71 1.62 -28.06 11.70
CA VAL A 71 1.29 -27.12 12.80
C VAL A 71 1.54 -25.67 12.38
N TRP A 72 2.65 -25.41 11.71
CA TRP A 72 3.00 -24.08 11.19
C TRP A 72 2.07 -23.61 10.08
N LEU A 73 1.61 -24.54 9.23
CA LEU A 73 0.61 -24.25 8.22
C LEU A 73 -0.74 -23.87 8.84
N ARG A 74 -1.22 -24.63 9.82
CA ARG A 74 -2.46 -24.29 10.54
C ARG A 74 -2.37 -22.96 11.28
N LEU A 75 -1.24 -22.69 11.92
CA LEU A 75 -0.99 -21.40 12.56
C LEU A 75 -1.02 -20.27 11.52
N SER A 76 -0.35 -20.44 10.38
CA SER A 76 -0.31 -19.46 9.30
C SER A 76 -1.70 -19.18 8.74
N ASP A 77 -2.48 -20.23 8.45
CA ASP A 77 -3.86 -20.13 7.97
C ASP A 77 -4.78 -19.46 9.01
N THR A 78 -4.60 -19.77 10.30
CA THR A 78 -5.36 -19.13 11.38
C THR A 78 -5.05 -17.63 11.46
N LEU A 79 -3.76 -17.27 11.43
CA LEU A 79 -3.31 -15.89 11.43
C LEU A 79 -3.81 -15.14 10.19
N ALA A 80 -3.82 -15.78 9.01
CA ALA A 80 -4.34 -15.20 7.78
C ALA A 80 -5.83 -14.90 7.91
N VAL A 81 -6.65 -15.87 8.35
CA VAL A 81 -8.10 -15.72 8.50
C VAL A 81 -8.47 -14.65 9.53
N VAL A 82 -7.82 -14.65 10.70
CA VAL A 82 -8.02 -13.60 11.71
C VAL A 82 -7.67 -12.22 11.14
N SER A 83 -6.51 -12.12 10.49
CA SER A 83 -6.01 -10.84 9.98
C SER A 83 -6.87 -10.25 8.88
N ILE A 84 -7.29 -11.07 7.89
CA ILE A 84 -8.11 -10.57 6.78
C ILE A 84 -9.52 -10.21 7.25
N THR A 85 -10.05 -10.94 8.24
CA THR A 85 -11.35 -10.63 8.86
C THR A 85 -11.33 -9.28 9.56
N LEU A 86 -10.27 -8.97 10.30
CA LEU A 86 -10.13 -7.67 10.97
C LEU A 86 -9.77 -6.54 10.01
N THR A 87 -9.07 -6.83 8.91
CA THR A 87 -8.54 -5.81 7.98
C THR A 87 -9.64 -4.93 7.40
N TYR A 88 -10.73 -5.49 6.88
CA TYR A 88 -11.78 -4.68 6.27
C TYR A 88 -12.52 -3.81 7.31
N SER A 89 -12.79 -4.35 8.52
CA SER A 89 -13.38 -3.57 9.61
C SER A 89 -12.47 -2.40 10.02
N MET A 90 -11.17 -2.66 10.17
CA MET A 90 -10.17 -1.63 10.47
C MET A 90 -10.05 -0.60 9.34
N LEU A 91 -10.13 -1.03 8.08
CA LEU A 91 -10.12 -0.15 6.92
C LEU A 91 -11.29 0.84 6.96
N LEU A 92 -12.51 0.34 7.20
CA LEU A 92 -13.69 1.20 7.36
C LEU A 92 -13.55 2.15 8.55
N HIS A 93 -13.05 1.64 9.68
CA HIS A 93 -12.83 2.43 10.88
C HIS A 93 -11.88 3.61 10.64
N VAL A 94 -10.78 3.39 9.92
CA VAL A 94 -9.85 4.45 9.49
C VAL A 94 -10.58 5.49 8.63
N HIS A 95 -11.32 5.06 7.61
CA HIS A 95 -11.92 5.98 6.64
C HIS A 95 -13.06 6.81 7.24
N LEU A 96 -13.85 6.24 8.15
CA LEU A 96 -14.85 7.00 8.89
C LEU A 96 -14.22 8.03 9.83
N HIS A 97 -13.07 7.71 10.44
CA HIS A 97 -12.32 8.71 11.21
C HIS A 97 -11.75 9.83 10.32
N LEU A 98 -11.21 9.49 9.14
CA LEU A 98 -10.75 10.49 8.16
C LEU A 98 -11.90 11.40 7.72
N TRP A 99 -13.09 10.84 7.49
CA TRP A 99 -14.29 11.59 7.14
C TRP A 99 -14.74 12.56 8.25
N ALA A 100 -14.78 12.09 9.49
CA ALA A 100 -15.08 12.94 10.65
C ALA A 100 -14.06 14.09 10.77
N ASN A 101 -12.77 13.79 10.61
CA ASN A 101 -11.69 14.78 10.65
C ASN A 101 -11.78 15.80 9.51
N ALA A 102 -12.11 15.37 8.28
CA ALA A 102 -12.29 16.26 7.12
C ALA A 102 -13.43 17.27 7.33
N ARG A 103 -14.38 16.96 8.22
CA ARG A 103 -15.49 17.83 8.63
C ARG A 103 -15.27 18.51 9.99
N TYR A 104 -14.07 18.44 10.55
CA TYR A 104 -13.71 19.03 11.84
C TYR A 104 -14.64 18.62 12.99
N ARG A 105 -15.14 17.37 12.96
CA ARG A 105 -16.09 16.86 13.97
C ARG A 105 -15.70 15.48 14.48
N ARG A 106 -16.37 15.04 15.54
CA ARG A 106 -16.31 13.65 16.02
C ARG A 106 -17.25 12.75 15.20
N LEU A 107 -17.04 11.43 15.30
CA LEU A 107 -17.93 10.42 14.71
C LEU A 107 -19.36 10.55 15.26
N THR A 108 -20.34 10.56 14.37
CA THR A 108 -21.77 10.52 14.74
C THR A 108 -22.15 9.15 15.30
N GLN A 109 -23.31 9.04 15.96
CA GLN A 109 -23.79 7.75 16.46
C GLN A 109 -23.98 6.73 15.32
N ALA A 110 -24.54 7.15 14.19
CA ALA A 110 -24.70 6.29 13.02
C ALA A 110 -23.35 5.79 12.46
N GLU A 111 -22.32 6.64 12.42
CA GLU A 111 -20.98 6.25 11.98
C GLU A 111 -20.31 5.28 12.96
N ARG A 112 -20.47 5.51 14.27
CA ARG A 112 -19.98 4.57 15.30
C ARG A 112 -20.68 3.22 15.17
N ALA A 113 -22.00 3.21 14.98
CA ALA A 113 -22.76 1.98 14.76
C ALA A 113 -22.21 1.21 13.55
N ARG A 114 -21.94 1.89 12.43
CA ARG A 114 -21.30 1.26 11.25
C ARG A 114 -19.92 0.67 11.55
N VAL A 115 -19.10 1.38 12.35
CA VAL A 115 -17.79 0.85 12.80
C VAL A 115 -18.01 -0.44 13.59
N TYR A 116 -18.85 -0.42 14.63
CA TYR A 116 -19.06 -1.61 15.48
C TYR A 116 -19.68 -2.78 14.72
N LEU A 117 -20.69 -2.53 13.88
CA LEU A 117 -21.31 -3.56 13.03
C LEU A 117 -20.33 -4.11 12.00
N SER A 118 -19.33 -3.34 11.57
CA SER A 118 -18.30 -3.86 10.67
C SER A 118 -17.42 -4.92 11.35
N TYR A 119 -17.36 -5.00 12.68
CA TYR A 119 -16.62 -6.05 13.37
C TYR A 119 -17.46 -7.33 13.60
N THR A 120 -18.75 -7.35 13.23
CA THR A 120 -19.61 -8.54 13.39
C THR A 120 -19.02 -9.82 12.77
N PRO A 121 -18.36 -9.81 11.59
CA PRO A 121 -17.74 -11.01 11.04
C PRO A 121 -16.61 -11.59 11.89
N ALA A 122 -16.03 -10.84 12.84
CA ALA A 122 -15.08 -11.38 13.79
C ALA A 122 -15.71 -12.47 14.68
N LEU A 123 -17.02 -12.49 14.86
CA LEU A 123 -17.72 -13.58 15.56
C LEU A 123 -17.58 -14.92 14.81
N PHE A 124 -17.45 -14.91 13.48
CA PHE A 124 -17.21 -16.13 12.72
C PHE A 124 -15.84 -16.74 13.01
N LEU A 125 -14.90 -16.00 13.58
CA LEU A 125 -13.61 -16.53 13.99
C LEU A 125 -13.73 -17.58 15.10
N LEU A 126 -14.77 -17.48 15.94
CA LEU A 126 -15.07 -18.49 16.97
C LEU A 126 -15.36 -19.86 16.35
N TYR A 127 -15.86 -19.89 15.12
CA TYR A 127 -16.09 -21.12 14.36
C TYR A 127 -14.90 -21.45 13.45
N ALA A 128 -14.40 -20.47 12.69
CA ALA A 128 -13.40 -20.67 11.67
C ALA A 128 -12.04 -21.11 12.24
N ALA A 129 -11.59 -20.50 13.35
CA ALA A 129 -10.30 -20.83 13.94
C ALA A 129 -10.26 -22.29 14.44
N PRO A 130 -11.18 -22.79 15.28
CA PRO A 130 -11.18 -24.21 15.67
C PRO A 130 -11.32 -25.16 14.47
N LYS A 131 -12.11 -24.79 13.46
CA LYS A 131 -12.30 -25.62 12.26
C LYS A 131 -11.00 -25.86 11.47
N LEU A 132 -10.07 -24.90 11.49
CA LEU A 132 -8.74 -25.04 10.88
C LEU A 132 -7.81 -26.00 11.63
N TRP A 133 -8.10 -26.31 12.90
CA TRP A 133 -7.28 -27.20 13.74
C TRP A 133 -7.80 -28.64 13.82
N THR A 134 -8.99 -28.92 13.28
CA THR A 134 -9.64 -30.23 13.39
C THR A 134 -9.46 -31.10 12.14
N GLY A 135 -9.24 -32.41 12.31
CA GLY A 135 -9.10 -33.39 11.22
C GLY A 135 -7.84 -33.19 10.35
N ALA A 136 -7.80 -33.81 9.16
CA ALA A 136 -6.66 -33.65 8.23
C ALA A 136 -6.47 -32.19 7.76
N TYR A 137 -5.21 -31.79 7.57
CA TYR A 137 -4.89 -30.45 7.08
C TYR A 137 -5.43 -30.26 5.67
N ALA A 138 -6.03 -29.11 5.44
CA ALA A 138 -6.38 -28.64 4.12
C ALA A 138 -6.28 -27.11 4.10
N PRO A 139 -5.89 -26.49 2.97
CA PRO A 139 -5.74 -25.05 2.86
C PRO A 139 -6.99 -24.28 3.28
N MET A 140 -6.82 -23.09 3.86
CA MET A 140 -7.95 -22.31 4.42
C MET A 140 -9.11 -22.09 3.43
N PHE A 141 -8.82 -21.84 2.15
CA PHE A 141 -9.85 -21.62 1.13
C PHE A 141 -10.70 -22.87 0.83
N VAL A 142 -10.13 -24.06 1.04
CA VAL A 142 -10.86 -25.33 0.89
C VAL A 142 -11.65 -25.61 2.16
N ARG A 143 -11.01 -25.49 3.32
CA ARG A 143 -11.61 -25.78 4.64
C ARG A 143 -12.78 -24.87 5.00
N LEU A 144 -12.69 -23.60 4.62
CA LEU A 144 -13.67 -22.57 4.93
C LEU A 144 -14.46 -22.13 3.68
N SER A 145 -14.55 -22.99 2.66
CA SER A 145 -15.21 -22.71 1.39
C SER A 145 -16.64 -22.14 1.54
N HIS A 146 -17.41 -22.65 2.50
CA HIS A 146 -18.77 -22.18 2.83
C HIS A 146 -18.82 -20.76 3.40
N LEU A 147 -17.72 -20.28 4.02
CA LEU A 147 -17.61 -18.91 4.54
C LEU A 147 -17.06 -17.93 3.51
N LEU A 148 -16.52 -18.40 2.38
CA LEU A 148 -15.91 -17.51 1.37
C LEU A 148 -16.94 -16.57 0.73
N LEU A 149 -18.13 -17.07 0.38
CA LEU A 149 -19.19 -16.25 -0.21
C LEU A 149 -19.68 -15.15 0.75
N PRO A 150 -20.15 -15.45 1.98
CA PRO A 150 -20.60 -14.40 2.90
C PRO A 150 -19.47 -13.42 3.24
N PHE A 151 -18.23 -13.92 3.36
CA PHE A 151 -17.06 -13.07 3.58
C PHE A 151 -16.79 -12.13 2.39
N ALA A 152 -16.83 -12.64 1.15
CA ALA A 152 -16.60 -11.85 -0.05
C ALA A 152 -17.66 -10.75 -0.25
N LEU A 153 -18.94 -11.08 0.00
CA LEU A 153 -20.04 -10.11 -0.02
C LEU A 153 -19.83 -9.00 1.01
N TRP A 154 -19.46 -9.38 2.24
CA TRP A 154 -19.17 -8.42 3.30
C TRP A 154 -17.94 -7.54 2.98
N ALA A 155 -16.84 -8.14 2.53
CA ALA A 155 -15.63 -7.41 2.14
C ALA A 155 -15.92 -6.44 0.99
N GLY A 156 -16.67 -6.87 -0.02
CA GLY A 156 -17.13 -6.03 -1.12
C GLY A 156 -17.97 -4.85 -0.64
N TYR A 157 -18.94 -5.10 0.24
CA TYR A 157 -19.75 -4.04 0.86
C TYR A 157 -18.89 -3.01 1.60
N VAL A 158 -17.94 -3.47 2.42
CA VAL A 158 -17.05 -2.58 3.18
C VAL A 158 -16.17 -1.75 2.24
N LEU A 159 -15.58 -2.36 1.21
CA LEU A 159 -14.76 -1.64 0.23
C LEU A 159 -15.57 -0.58 -0.53
N CYS A 160 -16.82 -0.88 -0.90
CA CYS A 160 -17.71 0.09 -1.51
C CYS A 160 -18.00 1.27 -0.57
N LEU A 161 -18.28 1.01 0.72
CA LEU A 161 -18.47 2.07 1.72
C LEU A 161 -17.22 2.93 1.91
N VAL A 162 -16.04 2.30 1.95
CA VAL A 162 -14.75 2.98 2.03
C VAL A 162 -14.57 3.89 0.80
N ALA A 163 -14.80 3.38 -0.40
CA ALA A 163 -14.69 4.15 -1.64
C ALA A 163 -15.66 5.33 -1.70
N VAL A 164 -16.93 5.13 -1.29
CA VAL A 164 -17.91 6.22 -1.18
C VAL A 164 -17.43 7.28 -0.21
N THR A 165 -16.89 6.88 0.95
CA THR A 165 -16.35 7.78 1.95
C THR A 165 -15.20 8.61 1.37
N ASP A 166 -14.27 7.99 0.66
CA ASP A 166 -13.16 8.69 -0.01
C ASP A 166 -13.63 9.67 -1.09
N PHE A 167 -14.63 9.29 -1.91
CA PHE A 167 -15.22 10.21 -2.87
C PHE A 167 -15.87 11.42 -2.19
N MET A 168 -16.53 11.20 -1.05
CA MET A 168 -17.13 12.29 -0.28
C MET A 168 -16.06 13.21 0.33
N ILE A 169 -14.96 12.66 0.87
CA ILE A 169 -13.82 13.47 1.36
C ILE A 169 -13.21 14.25 0.19
N ALA A 170 -13.01 13.63 -0.96
CA ALA A 170 -12.42 14.27 -2.14
C ALA A 170 -13.22 15.49 -2.62
N ARG A 171 -14.55 15.48 -2.45
CA ARG A 171 -15.42 16.63 -2.75
C ARG A 171 -15.21 17.80 -1.80
N LEU A 172 -14.78 17.55 -0.57
CA LEU A 172 -14.48 18.58 0.44
C LEU A 172 -13.04 19.11 0.33
N SER A 173 -12.11 18.31 -0.20
CA SER A 173 -10.70 18.71 -0.32
C SER A 173 -10.51 19.91 -1.24
N LYS A 174 -9.88 20.98 -0.72
CA LYS A 174 -9.55 22.20 -1.49
C LYS A 174 -8.37 21.98 -2.45
N SER A 175 -7.43 21.12 -2.07
CA SER A 175 -6.25 20.80 -2.88
C SER A 175 -6.59 19.86 -4.04
N ARG A 176 -6.17 20.23 -5.26
CA ARG A 176 -6.35 19.39 -6.46
C ARG A 176 -5.62 18.04 -6.33
N SER A 177 -4.45 18.03 -5.72
CA SER A 177 -3.67 16.79 -5.52
C SER A 177 -4.34 15.85 -4.53
N GLU A 178 -4.81 16.37 -3.40
CA GLU A 178 -5.48 15.57 -2.37
C GLU A 178 -6.78 14.96 -2.91
N ARG A 179 -7.55 15.76 -3.66
CA ARG A 179 -8.74 15.29 -4.37
C ARG A 179 -8.42 14.18 -5.37
N ALA A 180 -7.34 14.31 -6.12
CA ALA A 180 -6.91 13.29 -7.08
C ALA A 180 -6.52 11.99 -6.36
N LEU A 181 -5.72 12.07 -5.28
CA LEU A 181 -5.33 10.92 -4.47
C LEU A 181 -6.56 10.15 -3.96
N LEU A 182 -7.49 10.83 -3.30
CA LEU A 182 -8.68 10.20 -2.71
C LEU A 182 -9.57 9.57 -3.78
N ARG A 183 -9.70 10.18 -4.97
CA ARG A 183 -10.42 9.57 -6.09
C ARG A 183 -9.73 8.31 -6.61
N THR A 184 -8.39 8.33 -6.71
CA THR A 184 -7.63 7.14 -7.14
C THR A 184 -7.71 6.03 -6.10
N LEU A 185 -7.63 6.35 -4.80
CA LEU A 185 -7.84 5.40 -3.71
C LEU A 185 -9.25 4.79 -3.77
N ALA A 186 -10.28 5.62 -3.86
CA ALA A 186 -11.67 5.15 -4.01
C ALA A 186 -11.84 4.22 -5.21
N SER A 187 -11.30 4.59 -6.37
CA SER A 187 -11.35 3.78 -7.59
C SER A 187 -10.60 2.45 -7.41
N SER A 188 -9.46 2.47 -6.71
CA SER A 188 -8.70 1.25 -6.40
C SER A 188 -9.49 0.30 -5.48
N PHE A 189 -10.17 0.82 -4.46
CA PHE A 189 -11.02 0.01 -3.58
C PHE A 189 -12.21 -0.58 -4.31
N LEU A 190 -12.85 0.15 -5.24
CA LEU A 190 -13.91 -0.39 -6.09
C LEU A 190 -13.39 -1.49 -7.02
N ALA A 191 -12.22 -1.31 -7.64
CA ALA A 191 -11.60 -2.33 -8.48
C ALA A 191 -11.27 -3.60 -7.68
N ILE A 192 -10.74 -3.45 -6.46
CA ILE A 192 -10.46 -4.57 -5.55
C ILE A 192 -11.77 -5.26 -5.13
N ALA A 193 -12.83 -4.50 -4.84
CA ALA A 193 -14.15 -5.04 -4.50
C ALA A 193 -14.72 -5.88 -5.65
N ALA A 194 -14.68 -5.34 -6.88
CA ALA A 194 -15.12 -6.04 -8.08
C ALA A 194 -14.31 -7.33 -8.30
N LEU A 195 -12.99 -7.28 -8.12
CA LEU A 195 -12.12 -8.44 -8.25
C LEU A 195 -12.43 -9.52 -7.19
N ILE A 196 -12.59 -9.13 -5.92
CA ILE A 196 -12.95 -10.06 -4.83
C ILE A 196 -14.29 -10.73 -5.11
N LEU A 197 -15.30 -9.97 -5.52
CA LEU A 197 -16.62 -10.52 -5.85
C LEU A 197 -16.55 -11.45 -7.06
N ALA A 198 -15.86 -11.05 -8.13
CA ALA A 198 -15.66 -11.88 -9.31
C ALA A 198 -15.02 -13.23 -8.94
N VAL A 199 -13.93 -13.21 -8.17
CA VAL A 199 -13.16 -14.40 -7.83
C VAL A 199 -13.86 -15.29 -6.80
N TYR A 200 -14.40 -14.71 -5.74
CA TYR A 200 -14.87 -15.47 -4.58
C TYR A 200 -16.40 -15.62 -4.51
N ALA A 201 -17.17 -14.65 -5.01
CA ALA A 201 -18.63 -14.76 -5.04
C ALA A 201 -19.13 -15.43 -6.33
N PHE A 202 -18.60 -15.01 -7.48
CA PHE A 202 -18.96 -15.57 -8.79
C PHE A 202 -18.07 -16.73 -9.25
N ARG A 203 -17.07 -17.12 -8.43
CA ARG A 203 -16.16 -18.25 -8.70
C ARG A 203 -15.48 -18.16 -10.07
N LEU A 204 -15.19 -16.94 -10.52
CA LEU A 204 -14.59 -16.71 -11.83
C LEU A 204 -13.24 -17.41 -11.95
N GLY A 205 -13.12 -18.30 -12.94
CA GLY A 205 -11.89 -19.05 -13.22
C GLY A 205 -11.60 -20.19 -12.24
N GLU A 206 -12.59 -20.64 -11.44
CA GLU A 206 -12.43 -21.82 -10.58
C GLU A 206 -11.92 -23.04 -11.38
N GLY A 207 -10.93 -23.77 -10.85
CA GLY A 207 -10.29 -24.91 -11.52
C GLY A 207 -9.28 -24.57 -12.63
N THR A 208 -9.17 -23.30 -13.04
CA THR A 208 -8.26 -22.89 -14.13
C THR A 208 -6.97 -22.24 -13.62
N THR A 209 -5.91 -22.29 -14.41
CA THR A 209 -4.65 -21.55 -14.14
C THR A 209 -4.89 -20.04 -14.04
N ALA A 210 -5.76 -19.48 -14.90
CA ALA A 210 -6.12 -18.07 -14.86
C ALA A 210 -6.78 -17.67 -13.53
N GLY A 211 -7.65 -18.53 -12.98
CA GLY A 211 -8.25 -18.32 -11.66
C GLY A 211 -7.23 -18.29 -10.52
N GLN A 212 -6.13 -19.03 -10.60
CA GLN A 212 -5.07 -18.98 -9.59
C GLN A 212 -4.34 -17.62 -9.60
N TYR A 213 -4.11 -17.04 -10.77
CA TYR A 213 -3.61 -15.66 -10.90
C TYR A 213 -4.61 -14.66 -10.34
N LEU A 214 -5.89 -14.77 -10.68
CA LEU A 214 -6.93 -13.86 -10.17
C LEU A 214 -7.04 -13.92 -8.64
N LYS A 215 -6.99 -15.10 -8.03
CA LYS A 215 -6.96 -15.28 -6.57
C LYS A 215 -5.74 -14.59 -5.95
N THR A 216 -4.58 -14.74 -6.57
CA THR A 216 -3.36 -14.12 -6.07
C THR A 216 -3.42 -12.60 -6.20
N LEU A 217 -3.94 -12.06 -7.32
CA LEU A 217 -4.18 -10.63 -7.49
C LEU A 217 -5.17 -10.08 -6.46
N ALA A 218 -6.25 -10.81 -6.17
CA ALA A 218 -7.20 -10.45 -5.13
C ALA A 218 -6.53 -10.38 -3.75
N ASN A 219 -5.69 -11.38 -3.43
CA ASN A 219 -4.96 -11.42 -2.16
C ASN A 219 -3.92 -10.29 -2.02
N LEU A 220 -3.34 -9.84 -3.15
CA LEU A 220 -2.42 -8.70 -3.24
C LEU A 220 -3.15 -7.35 -3.41
N GLY A 221 -4.49 -7.31 -3.38
CA GLY A 221 -5.25 -6.09 -3.67
C GLY A 221 -4.87 -4.89 -2.80
N SER A 222 -4.49 -5.12 -1.54
CA SER A 222 -4.05 -4.06 -0.61
C SER A 222 -2.73 -3.38 -0.98
N LEU A 223 -1.91 -3.98 -1.86
CA LEU A 223 -0.62 -3.44 -2.26
C LEU A 223 -0.77 -2.11 -3.00
N LEU A 224 -1.78 -1.99 -3.86
CA LEU A 224 -2.07 -0.78 -4.64
C LEU A 224 -2.42 0.43 -3.77
N PRO A 225 -3.47 0.41 -2.91
CA PRO A 225 -3.82 1.56 -2.08
C PRO A 225 -2.70 1.93 -1.10
N THR A 226 -2.00 0.93 -0.54
CA THR A 226 -0.88 1.18 0.36
C THR A 226 0.31 1.81 -0.36
N ALA A 227 0.64 1.37 -1.59
CA ALA A 227 1.68 1.99 -2.41
C ALA A 227 1.32 3.42 -2.80
N LEU A 228 0.06 3.70 -3.15
CA LEU A 228 -0.43 5.04 -3.44
C LEU A 228 -0.29 5.97 -2.23
N LEU A 229 -0.68 5.49 -1.05
CA LEU A 229 -0.55 6.22 0.20
C LEU A 229 0.93 6.46 0.54
N ALA A 230 1.78 5.44 0.44
CA ALA A 230 3.22 5.55 0.69
C ALA A 230 3.89 6.55 -0.26
N TYR A 231 3.54 6.49 -1.55
CA TYR A 231 4.00 7.44 -2.56
C TYR A 231 3.62 8.88 -2.20
N HIS A 232 2.38 9.12 -1.76
CA HIS A 232 1.94 10.46 -1.37
C HIS A 232 2.56 10.94 -0.05
N ILE A 233 2.69 10.07 0.96
CA ILE A 233 3.41 10.41 2.20
C ILE A 233 4.85 10.80 1.87
N TYR A 234 5.52 10.06 0.99
CA TYR A 234 6.87 10.37 0.54
C TYR A 234 6.94 11.69 -0.26
N ARG A 235 6.01 11.90 -1.20
CA ARG A 235 6.00 13.06 -2.10
C ARG A 235 5.65 14.38 -1.40
N TYR A 236 4.67 14.37 -0.48
CA TYR A 236 4.11 15.59 0.11
C TYR A 236 4.57 15.87 1.54
N ARG A 237 5.13 14.88 2.23
CA ARG A 237 5.64 15.04 3.60
C ARG A 237 7.17 15.02 3.56
N TYR A 238 7.75 16.17 3.26
CA TYR A 238 9.19 16.52 3.35
C TYR A 238 9.74 16.43 4.79
N LEU A 239 9.53 15.30 5.48
CA LEU A 239 10.08 15.08 6.82
C LEU A 239 11.09 13.94 6.77
N GLU A 240 12.32 14.41 6.63
CA GLU A 240 13.62 13.84 6.98
C GLU A 240 14.12 12.63 6.17
N LEU A 241 15.26 12.93 5.54
CA LEU A 241 16.27 12.14 4.81
C LEU A 241 16.45 10.65 5.14
N ILE A 242 15.87 10.11 6.22
CA ILE A 242 15.97 8.70 6.61
C ILE A 242 15.02 7.81 5.77
N LEU A 243 13.99 8.39 5.15
CA LEU A 243 13.01 7.65 4.34
C LEU A 243 13.51 7.22 2.95
N LYS A 244 14.60 7.80 2.45
CA LYS A 244 15.12 7.49 1.11
C LYS A 244 15.69 6.07 1.05
N GLU A 245 16.33 5.59 2.10
CA GLU A 245 17.10 4.34 2.00
C GLU A 245 16.21 3.09 2.10
N SER A 246 15.27 3.00 3.04
CA SER A 246 14.56 1.73 3.28
C SER A 246 13.58 1.33 2.18
N LEU A 247 12.86 2.29 1.57
CA LEU A 247 11.91 2.00 0.49
C LEU A 247 12.63 1.71 -0.83
N ILE A 248 13.71 2.44 -1.12
CA ILE A 248 14.56 2.16 -2.27
C ILE A 248 15.20 0.78 -2.10
N VAL A 249 15.70 0.45 -0.91
CA VAL A 249 16.27 -0.87 -0.61
C VAL A 249 15.22 -1.97 -0.75
N ALA A 250 13.99 -1.79 -0.25
CA ALA A 250 12.93 -2.80 -0.39
C ALA A 250 12.49 -3.00 -1.85
N SER A 251 12.31 -1.91 -2.60
CA SER A 251 11.96 -1.96 -4.02
C SER A 251 13.08 -2.57 -4.85
N PHE A 252 14.33 -2.17 -4.56
CA PHE A 252 15.52 -2.71 -5.20
C PHE A 252 15.69 -4.20 -4.89
N ALA A 253 15.53 -4.61 -3.64
CA ALA A 253 15.56 -6.01 -3.23
C ALA A 253 14.49 -6.82 -3.96
N SER A 254 13.28 -6.27 -4.12
CA SER A 254 12.20 -6.93 -4.87
C SER A 254 12.56 -7.09 -6.36
N VAL A 255 13.11 -6.05 -7.00
CA VAL A 255 13.57 -6.13 -8.39
C VAL A 255 14.71 -7.14 -8.53
N VAL A 256 15.70 -7.11 -7.65
CA VAL A 256 16.81 -8.07 -7.63
C VAL A 256 16.29 -9.49 -7.44
N LEU A 257 15.29 -9.68 -6.57
CA LEU A 257 14.64 -10.97 -6.36
C LEU A 257 13.90 -11.44 -7.63
N VAL A 258 13.18 -10.57 -8.33
CA VAL A 258 12.56 -10.88 -9.64
C VAL A 258 13.62 -11.30 -10.66
N VAL A 259 14.67 -10.51 -10.80
CA VAL A 259 15.76 -10.76 -11.77
C VAL A 259 16.47 -12.07 -11.47
N TYR A 260 16.69 -12.39 -10.19
CA TYR A 260 17.26 -13.66 -9.78
C TYR A 260 16.33 -14.83 -10.09
N LEU A 261 15.09 -14.79 -9.58
CA LEU A 261 14.16 -15.91 -9.68
C LEU A 261 13.70 -16.18 -11.12
N TYR A 262 13.48 -15.14 -11.91
CA TYR A 262 12.98 -15.27 -13.28
C TYR A 262 14.10 -15.21 -14.32
N GLY A 263 15.05 -14.29 -14.18
CA GLY A 263 16.15 -14.14 -15.14
C GLY A 263 17.18 -15.23 -14.94
N ILE A 264 17.90 -15.17 -13.81
CA ILE A 264 19.07 -16.02 -13.57
C ILE A 264 18.69 -17.49 -13.50
N ARG A 265 17.67 -17.85 -12.71
CA ARG A 265 17.32 -19.25 -12.52
C ARG A 265 16.82 -19.90 -13.81
N THR A 266 16.02 -19.19 -14.60
CA THR A 266 15.52 -19.69 -15.89
C THR A 266 16.65 -19.79 -16.93
N LEU A 267 17.52 -18.78 -17.03
CA LEU A 267 18.70 -18.85 -17.90
C LEU A 267 19.64 -19.97 -17.48
N ALA A 268 19.91 -20.13 -16.18
CA ALA A 268 20.79 -21.17 -15.67
C ALA A 268 20.27 -22.57 -16.05
N LEU A 269 18.96 -22.81 -15.89
CA LEU A 269 18.33 -24.06 -16.28
C LEU A 269 18.38 -24.27 -17.80
N TRP A 270 18.12 -23.24 -18.61
CA TRP A 270 18.18 -23.31 -20.07
C TRP A 270 19.60 -23.56 -20.59
N LEU A 271 20.59 -22.84 -20.07
CA LEU A 271 22.01 -23.01 -20.40
C LEU A 271 22.51 -24.40 -19.98
N THR A 272 22.08 -24.89 -18.81
CA THR A 272 22.42 -26.23 -18.34
C THR A 272 21.82 -27.30 -19.26
N ALA A 273 20.55 -27.16 -19.65
CA ALA A 273 19.89 -28.09 -20.55
C ALA A 273 20.49 -28.08 -21.98
N ARG A 274 20.96 -26.91 -22.45
CA ARG A 274 21.50 -26.76 -23.82
C ARG A 274 22.98 -27.14 -23.94
N TYR A 275 23.79 -26.89 -22.91
CA TYR A 275 25.25 -27.03 -22.97
C TYR A 275 25.82 -28.06 -21.99
N GLY A 276 24.98 -28.76 -21.21
CA GLY A 276 25.43 -29.79 -20.26
C GLY A 276 26.24 -29.26 -19.08
N LEU A 277 26.17 -27.95 -18.81
CA LEU A 277 26.94 -27.29 -17.75
C LEU A 277 26.41 -27.67 -16.36
N ARG A 278 27.26 -27.60 -15.33
CA ARG A 278 26.82 -27.85 -13.94
C ARG A 278 25.86 -26.74 -13.48
N PRO A 279 24.64 -27.06 -12.99
CA PRO A 279 23.64 -26.05 -12.65
C PRO A 279 24.13 -25.01 -11.64
N GLY A 280 24.81 -25.46 -10.59
CA GLY A 280 25.34 -24.58 -9.54
C GLY A 280 26.47 -23.65 -10.01
N ALA A 281 27.23 -24.03 -11.02
CA ALA A 281 28.31 -23.19 -11.55
C ALA A 281 27.74 -22.04 -12.41
N VAL A 282 26.76 -22.34 -13.26
CA VAL A 282 26.10 -21.33 -14.11
C VAL A 282 25.28 -20.36 -13.26
N GLU A 283 24.52 -20.87 -12.30
CA GLU A 283 23.74 -20.05 -11.37
C GLU A 283 24.64 -19.15 -10.53
N GLY A 284 25.74 -19.68 -9.98
CA GLY A 284 26.74 -18.91 -9.23
C GLY A 284 27.38 -17.80 -10.06
N LEU A 285 27.74 -18.08 -11.32
CA LEU A 285 28.33 -17.08 -12.23
C LEU A 285 27.34 -15.95 -12.55
N LEU A 286 26.07 -16.29 -12.76
CA LEU A 286 25.00 -15.34 -13.02
C LEU A 286 24.64 -14.51 -11.77
N ILE A 287 24.66 -15.10 -10.57
CA ILE A 287 24.52 -14.36 -9.30
C ILE A 287 25.68 -13.37 -9.14
N LEU A 288 26.91 -13.80 -9.42
CA LEU A 288 28.09 -12.93 -9.36
C LEU A 288 27.96 -11.75 -10.34
N LEU A 289 27.50 -12.02 -11.56
CA LEU A 289 27.23 -10.99 -12.56
C LEU A 289 26.14 -10.02 -12.07
N LEU A 290 25.04 -10.54 -11.51
CA LEU A 290 23.98 -9.71 -10.95
C LEU A 290 24.49 -8.85 -9.78
N ALA A 291 25.31 -9.39 -8.89
CA ALA A 291 25.91 -8.63 -7.79
C ALA A 291 26.81 -7.50 -8.32
N LEU A 292 27.57 -7.75 -9.40
CA LEU A 292 28.39 -6.73 -10.06
C LEU A 292 27.53 -5.61 -10.68
N VAL A 293 26.41 -5.98 -11.32
CA VAL A 293 25.47 -5.04 -11.96
C VAL A 293 24.54 -4.37 -10.95
N ALA A 294 24.29 -4.97 -9.80
CA ALA A 294 23.42 -4.47 -8.75
C ALA A 294 23.88 -3.11 -8.22
N ALA A 295 25.19 -2.92 -8.02
CA ALA A 295 25.76 -1.66 -7.55
C ALA A 295 25.52 -0.47 -8.51
N PRO A 296 25.88 -0.55 -9.81
CA PRO A 296 25.57 0.52 -10.76
C PRO A 296 24.07 0.68 -11.01
N LEU A 297 23.29 -0.41 -11.02
CA LEU A 297 21.84 -0.37 -11.17
C LEU A 297 21.16 0.36 -10.01
N ARG A 298 21.59 0.10 -8.77
CA ARG A 298 21.14 0.84 -7.58
C ARG A 298 21.40 2.34 -7.75
N ARG A 299 22.62 2.73 -8.16
CA ARG A 299 22.98 4.14 -8.42
C ARG A 299 22.20 4.76 -9.57
N TRP A 300 21.79 3.97 -10.57
CA TRP A 300 20.98 4.43 -11.70
C TRP A 300 19.52 4.64 -11.30
N LEU A 301 18.92 3.69 -10.58
CA LEU A 301 17.58 3.82 -10.01
C LEU A 301 17.51 5.04 -9.08
N ASP A 302 18.49 5.20 -8.21
CA ASP A 302 18.65 6.37 -7.34
C ASP A 302 18.65 7.71 -8.11
N ARG A 303 19.31 7.74 -9.27
CA ARG A 303 19.35 8.92 -10.13
C ARG A 303 18.03 9.14 -10.88
N ARG A 304 17.36 8.07 -11.32
CA ARG A 304 16.07 8.18 -12.01
C ARG A 304 14.93 8.53 -11.08
N PHE A 305 14.90 7.97 -9.89
CA PHE A 305 14.02 8.40 -8.82
C PHE A 305 14.27 9.88 -8.51
N ARG A 306 15.53 10.31 -8.34
CA ARG A 306 15.85 11.74 -8.16
C ARG A 306 15.32 12.63 -9.31
N ARG A 307 15.49 12.23 -10.58
CA ARG A 307 14.94 12.99 -11.72
C ARG A 307 13.41 13.04 -11.76
N LEU A 308 12.74 11.93 -11.44
CA LEU A 308 11.28 11.88 -11.30
C LEU A 308 10.78 12.72 -10.11
N PHE A 309 11.60 12.86 -9.06
CA PHE A 309 11.30 13.69 -7.89
C PHE A 309 11.66 15.17 -8.08
N GLU A 310 12.68 15.50 -8.88
CA GLU A 310 13.15 16.87 -9.10
C GLU A 310 12.30 17.65 -10.11
N GLN A 311 11.69 16.97 -11.10
CA GLN A 311 10.87 17.63 -12.12
C GLN A 311 9.59 18.32 -11.58
N GLU A 312 9.12 17.99 -10.36
CA GLU A 312 8.02 18.71 -9.70
C GLU A 312 8.40 19.35 -8.35
N ALA A 313 9.51 18.94 -7.74
CA ALA A 313 9.98 19.52 -6.48
C ALA A 313 10.78 20.82 -6.64
N GLY A 314 11.40 21.07 -7.79
CA GLY A 314 12.20 22.27 -8.05
C GLY A 314 11.38 23.56 -7.98
N LEU A 315 10.18 23.54 -8.57
CA LEU A 315 9.26 24.69 -8.58
C LEU A 315 8.79 25.10 -7.18
N PHE A 316 8.53 24.13 -6.29
CA PHE A 316 8.17 24.43 -4.89
C PHE A 316 9.39 24.86 -4.06
N ARG A 317 10.58 24.31 -4.32
CA ARG A 317 11.81 24.72 -3.64
C ARG A 317 12.22 26.14 -4.01
N ASP A 318 12.10 26.53 -5.27
CA ASP A 318 12.39 27.91 -5.69
C ASP A 318 11.38 28.90 -5.15
N VAL A 319 10.09 28.54 -5.07
CA VAL A 319 9.07 29.40 -4.47
C VAL A 319 9.28 29.54 -2.96
N VAL A 320 9.57 28.44 -2.24
CA VAL A 320 9.80 28.47 -0.79
C VAL A 320 11.16 29.08 -0.44
N ALA A 321 12.20 28.88 -1.25
CA ALA A 321 13.50 29.52 -1.09
C ALA A 321 13.42 31.02 -1.35
N ARG A 322 12.68 31.48 -2.38
CA ARG A 322 12.45 32.91 -2.62
C ARG A 322 11.60 33.58 -1.53
N ILE A 323 10.66 32.83 -0.94
CA ILE A 323 9.89 33.31 0.22
C ILE A 323 10.75 33.30 1.50
N GLY A 324 11.61 32.30 1.68
CA GLY A 324 12.53 32.17 2.82
C GLY A 324 13.67 33.19 2.82
N GLU A 325 14.26 33.49 1.65
CA GLU A 325 15.25 34.56 1.46
C GLU A 325 14.66 35.95 1.71
N SER A 326 13.35 36.13 1.49
CA SER A 326 12.64 37.37 1.80
C SER A 326 12.20 37.46 3.27
N ALA A 327 12.06 36.33 3.97
CA ALA A 327 11.63 36.28 5.37
C ALA A 327 12.78 36.53 6.37
N GLY A 328 14.03 36.30 5.97
CA GLY A 328 15.21 36.51 6.81
C GLY A 328 15.66 37.97 6.98
N ARG A 329 15.03 38.93 6.29
CA ARG A 329 15.48 40.34 6.28
C ARG A 329 14.61 41.31 7.10
N TYR A 330 13.53 40.85 7.73
CA TYR A 330 12.65 41.70 8.53
C TYR A 330 12.46 41.08 9.91
N GLY A 331 13.45 41.30 10.78
CA GLY A 331 13.45 40.81 12.16
C GLY A 331 12.48 41.54 13.10
N GLN A 332 11.66 42.47 12.61
CA GLN A 332 10.71 43.21 13.44
C GLN A 332 9.33 43.29 12.77
N LEU A 333 8.33 42.74 13.47
CA LEU A 333 6.91 42.65 13.08
C LEU A 333 6.28 43.95 12.50
N PRO A 334 6.68 45.18 12.91
CA PRO A 334 6.16 46.41 12.33
C PRO A 334 6.61 46.65 10.87
N GLU A 335 7.83 46.23 10.49
CA GLU A 335 8.32 46.40 9.11
C GLU A 335 7.66 45.42 8.16
N LEU A 336 7.33 44.22 8.64
CA LEU A 336 6.65 43.19 7.87
C LEU A 336 5.19 43.60 7.57
N LEU A 337 4.52 44.26 8.52
CA LEU A 337 3.20 44.87 8.30
C LEU A 337 3.26 46.04 7.32
N ARG A 338 4.24 46.94 7.46
CA ARG A 338 4.43 48.09 6.57
C ARG A 338 4.80 47.66 5.14
N PHE A 339 5.56 46.58 5.00
CA PHE A 339 5.86 45.95 3.71
C PHE A 339 4.64 45.29 3.07
N VAL A 340 3.81 44.59 3.86
CA VAL A 340 2.54 44.02 3.37
C VAL A 340 1.55 45.11 2.96
N GLU A 341 1.48 46.24 3.68
CA GLU A 341 0.67 47.40 3.31
C GLU A 341 1.16 48.11 2.04
N GLN A 342 2.47 48.36 1.92
CA GLN A 342 3.04 48.92 0.69
C GLN A 342 2.82 48.00 -0.52
N ARG A 343 2.89 46.67 -0.32
CA ARG A 343 2.68 45.69 -1.39
C ARG A 343 1.20 45.50 -1.72
N ARG A 344 0.29 45.74 -0.77
CA ARG A 344 -1.16 45.82 -1.02
C ARG A 344 -1.50 47.01 -1.92
N ASP A 345 -0.84 48.15 -1.72
CA ASP A 345 -1.03 49.34 -2.54
C ASP A 345 -0.34 49.24 -3.91
N TYR A 346 0.77 48.51 -4.00
CA TYR A 346 1.39 48.15 -5.28
C TYR A 346 0.52 47.15 -6.07
N LEU A 347 -0.02 46.11 -5.44
CA LEU A 347 -0.95 45.16 -6.07
C LEU A 347 -2.28 45.80 -6.47
N ARG A 348 -2.81 46.75 -5.68
CA ARG A 348 -3.98 47.56 -6.07
C ARG A 348 -3.69 48.44 -7.28
N ARG A 349 -2.50 49.04 -7.36
CA ARG A 349 -2.08 49.84 -8.52
C ARG A 349 -1.78 48.98 -9.76
N TYR A 350 -1.21 47.79 -9.57
CA TYR A 350 -0.96 46.83 -10.64
C TYR A 350 -2.28 46.26 -11.18
N LEU A 351 -3.22 45.87 -10.31
CA LEU A 351 -4.56 45.43 -10.71
C LEU A 351 -5.38 46.55 -11.37
N ARG A 352 -5.25 47.82 -10.96
CA ARG A 352 -5.86 48.96 -11.69
C ARG A 352 -5.22 49.23 -13.05
N ARG A 353 -3.93 48.90 -13.23
CA ARG A 353 -3.19 49.16 -14.47
C ARG A 353 -3.36 48.05 -15.51
N TYR A 354 -3.73 46.84 -15.09
CA TYR A 354 -3.96 45.68 -15.96
C TYR A 354 -5.42 45.19 -15.97
N TRP A 355 -6.32 45.85 -15.23
CA TRP A 355 -7.76 45.62 -15.28
C TRP A 355 -8.49 46.96 -15.44
N THR A 356 -8.48 47.49 -16.66
CA THR A 356 -9.53 48.41 -17.11
C THR A 356 -10.76 47.58 -17.46
N PRO A 357 -11.93 47.83 -16.85
CA PRO A 357 -13.18 47.33 -17.39
C PRO A 357 -13.55 48.21 -18.59
N THR A 358 -13.22 47.72 -19.77
CA THR A 358 -13.76 48.16 -21.06
C THR A 358 -14.11 46.86 -21.80
N GLU A 359 -15.31 46.60 -22.30
CA GLU A 359 -16.57 47.33 -22.41
C GLU A 359 -17.69 46.28 -22.45
N ALA A 360 -18.90 46.71 -22.11
CA ALA A 360 -20.12 45.99 -22.44
C ALA A 360 -20.33 46.00 -23.96
N VAL A 361 -20.59 44.83 -24.54
CA VAL A 361 -21.69 44.55 -25.48
C VAL A 361 -22.20 43.16 -25.18
#